data_AF-A0A7C5P9D9-F1
#
_entry.id   AF-A0A7C5P9D9-F1
#
_cell.length_a   1.000
_cell.length_b   1.000
_cell.length_c   1.000
_cell.angle_alpha   90.00
_cell.angle_beta   90.00
_cell.angle_gamma   90.00
#
_symmetry.space_group_name_H-M   'P 1'
#
loop_
_entity.id
_entity.type
_entity.pdbx_description
1 polymer ?
#
loop_
_entity_poly.entity_id
_entity_poly.type
_entity_poly.pdbx_seq_one_letter_code
_entity_poly.pdbx_strand_id
1 'polypeptide(L)' 'TVEHEASVSNVSEEQLFYLMSRGIKKEDAVSMIVNGFIEPIVKELPMEFAVEINRLINLQMEGSVG' A
#
# COMPACT_ATOMS: atom_id res chain seq x y z
N THR A 1 15.34 -15.91 -20.51
CA THR A 1 14.78 -14.63 -20.99
C THR A 1 14.58 -13.77 -19.77
N VAL A 2 15.10 -12.55 -19.74
CA VAL A 2 14.87 -11.64 -18.60
C VAL A 2 13.52 -10.98 -18.85
N GLU A 3 12.52 -11.35 -18.06
CA GLU A 3 11.22 -10.67 -18.03
C GLU A 3 11.37 -9.39 -17.20
N HIS A 4 10.91 -8.27 -17.75
CA HIS A 4 10.80 -7.01 -17.04
C HIS A 4 9.33 -6.61 -17.04
N GLU A 5 8.65 -6.83 -15.92
CA GLU A 5 7.32 -6.28 -15.69
C GLU A 5 7.46 -5.04 -14.80
N ALA A 6 7.07 -3.89 -15.35
CA ALA A 6 6.88 -2.66 -14.60
C ALA A 6 5.39 -2.31 -14.69
N SER A 7 4.69 -2.35 -13.56
CA SER A 7 3.29 -1.94 -13.47
C SER A 7 3.19 -0.66 -12.65
N VAL A 8 2.62 0.39 -13.26
CA VAL A 8 2.23 1.62 -12.56
C VAL A 8 0.74 1.52 -12.30
N SER A 9 0.35 1.31 -11.04
CA SER A 9 -1.05 1.23 -10.64
C SER A 9 -1.41 2.45 -9.81
N ASN A 10 -2.41 3.22 -10.28
CA ASN A 10 -3.04 4.23 -9.44
C ASN A 10 -3.95 3.53 -8.41
N VAL A 11 -4.21 4.18 -7.28
CA VAL A 11 -5.20 3.70 -6.31
C VAL A 11 -6.55 3.55 -7.02
N SER A 12 -7.14 2.36 -6.97
CA SER A 12 -8.43 2.09 -7.61
C SER A 12 -9.53 2.93 -6.96
N GLU A 13 -10.13 3.84 -7.72
CA GLU A 13 -11.25 4.66 -7.26
C GLU A 13 -12.45 3.82 -6.84
N GLU A 14 -12.66 2.67 -7.49
CA GLU A 14 -13.72 1.72 -7.15
C GLU A 14 -13.47 1.08 -5.77
N GLN A 15 -12.24 0.63 -5.49
CA GLN A 15 -11.89 0.07 -4.19
C GLN A 15 -11.95 1.14 -3.10
N LEU A 16 -11.48 2.35 -3.40
CA LEU A 16 -11.55 3.48 -2.48
C LEU A 16 -13.00 3.85 -2.16
N PHE A 17 -13.86 3.95 -3.18
CA PHE A 17 -15.29 4.20 -3.00
C PHE A 17 -15.96 3.08 -2.20
N TYR A 18 -15.63 1.81 -2.46
CA TYR A 18 -16.17 0.68 -1.72
C TYR A 18 -15.80 0.74 -0.24
N LEU A 19 -14.54 0.97 0.09
CA LEU A 19 -14.07 1.10 1.48
C LEU A 19 -14.69 2.31 2.18
N MET A 20 -14.75 3.46 1.50
CA MET A 20 -15.40 4.66 2.03
C MET A 20 -16.91 4.47 2.25
N SER A 21 -17.60 3.73 1.38
CA SER A 21 -19.02 3.39 1.55
C SER A 21 -19.29 2.52 2.79
N ARG A 22 -18.27 1.82 3.28
CA ARG A 22 -18.30 1.04 4.54
C ARG A 22 -17.99 1.89 5.78
N GLY A 23 -17.81 3.20 5.63
CA GLY A 23 -17.50 4.12 6.72
C GLY A 23 -16.01 4.24 7.06
N ILE A 24 -15.13 3.69 6.22
CA ILE A 24 -13.68 3.84 6.37
C ILE A 24 -13.28 5.21 5.85
N LYS A 25 -12.43 5.94 6.58
CA LYS A 25 -11.95 7.25 6.12
C LYS A 25 -11.11 7.09 4.87
N LYS A 26 -11.06 8.13 4.04
CA LYS A 26 -10.30 8.10 2.79
C LYS A 26 -8.83 7.75 3.03
N GLU A 27 -8.23 8.33 4.06
CA GLU A 27 -6.83 8.14 4.42
C GLU A 27 -6.56 6.68 4.83
N ASP A 28 -7.43 6.14 5.69
CA ASP A 28 -7.36 4.74 6.15
C ASP A 28 -7.58 3.77 4.98
N ALA A 29 -8.52 4.06 4.09
CA ALA A 29 -8.82 3.23 2.92
C ALA A 29 -7.64 3.21 1.93
N VAL A 30 -6.99 4.35 1.69
CA VAL A 30 -5.78 4.43 0.88
C VAL A 30 -4.65 3.62 1.53
N SER A 31 -4.45 3.75 2.85
CA SER A 31 -3.47 2.94 3.58
C SER A 31 -3.74 1.44 3.45
N MET A 32 -4.99 1.00 3.57
CA MET A 32 -5.35 -0.41 3.40
C MET A 32 -5.03 -0.93 1.99
N ILE A 33 -5.34 -0.16 0.94
CA ILE A 33 -5.06 -0.56 -0.45
C ILE A 33 -3.55 -0.67 -0.69
N VAL A 34 -2.77 0.34 -0.25
CA VAL A 34 -1.32 0.35 -0.41
C VAL A 34 -0.67 -0.79 0.38
N ASN A 35 -1.10 -1.01 1.62
CA ASN A 35 -0.60 -2.11 2.46
C ASN A 35 -0.88 -3.48 1.84
N GLY A 36 -2.07 -3.69 1.26
CA GLY A 36 -2.40 -4.92 0.54
C GLY A 36 -1.55 -5.13 -0.73
N PHE A 37 -1.19 -4.04 -1.42
CA PHE A 37 -0.32 -4.11 -2.61
C PHE A 37 1.11 -4.52 -2.28
N ILE A 38 1.68 -4.01 -1.18
CA ILE A 38 3.05 -4.32 -0.75
C ILE A 38 3.16 -5.61 0.07
N GLU A 39 2.05 -6.13 0.61
CA GLU A 39 2.04 -7.31 1.50
C GLU A 39 2.82 -8.52 0.94
N PRO A 40 2.72 -8.88 -0.35
CA PRO A 40 3.50 -9.98 -0.92
C PRO A 40 5.01 -9.73 -0.82
N ILE A 41 5.45 -8.48 -1.05
CA ILE A 41 6.86 -8.08 -0.99
C ILE A 41 7.35 -8.15 0.45
N VAL A 42 6.57 -7.63 1.40
CA VAL A 42 6.94 -7.62 2.83
C VAL A 42 7.06 -9.04 3.38
N LYS A 43 6.23 -9.98 2.91
CA LYS A 43 6.28 -11.40 3.31
C LYS A 43 7.52 -12.14 2.82
N GLU A 44 8.14 -11.68 1.74
CA GLU A 44 9.37 -12.28 1.22
C GLU A 44 10.63 -11.75 1.91
N LEU A 45 10.52 -10.65 2.67
CA LEU A 45 11.64 -10.06 3.38
C LEU A 45 11.94 -10.79 4.70
N PRO A 46 13.23 -10.86 5.11
CA PRO A 46 13.59 -11.31 6.44
C PRO A 46 12.88 -10.49 7.53
N MET A 47 12.44 -11.16 8.59
CA MET A 47 11.64 -10.56 9.66
C MET A 47 12.26 -9.29 10.28
N GLU A 48 13.59 -9.24 10.33
CA GLU A 48 14.35 -8.08 10.82
C GLU A 48 14.17 -6.80 9.98
N PHE A 49 13.86 -6.95 8.68
CA PHE A 49 13.61 -5.82 7.76
C PHE A 49 12.13 -5.51 7.58
N ALA A 50 11.25 -6.49 7.77
CA ALA A 50 9.81 -6.32 7.60
C ALA A 50 9.23 -5.21 8.51
N VAL A 51 9.74 -5.11 9.75
CA VAL A 51 9.31 -4.07 10.70
C VAL A 51 9.70 -2.66 10.23
N GLU A 52 10.93 -2.50 9.73
CA GLU A 52 11.45 -1.21 9.28
C GLU A 52 10.74 -0.75 7.99
N ILE A 53 10.47 -1.67 7.06
CA ILE A 53 9.76 -1.38 5.81
C ILE A 53 8.35 -0.86 6.09
N ASN A 54 7.60 -1.52 6.98
CA ASN A 54 6.25 -1.06 7.36
C ASN A 54 6.29 0.36 7.93
N ARG A 55 7.30 0.67 8.75
CA ARG A 55 7.48 2.01 9.32
C ARG A 55 7.80 3.06 8.26
N LEU A 56 8.71 2.75 7.34
CA LEU A 56 9.11 3.67 6.26
C LEU A 56 7.94 3.99 5.34
N ILE A 57 7.10 2.99 5.03
CA ILE A 57 5.94 3.17 4.16
C ILE A 57 4.92 4.07 4.82
N ASN A 58 4.59 3.85 6.10
CA ASN A 58 3.67 4.73 6.84
C ASN A 58 4.16 6.18 6.87
N LEU A 59 5.47 6.41 7.09
CA LEU A 59 6.07 7.74 7.05
C LEU A 59 5.94 8.43 5.68
N GLN A 60 6.11 7.68 4.58
CA GLN A 60 5.93 8.23 3.23
C GLN A 60 4.45 8.55 2.91
N MET A 61 3.52 7.77 3.46
CA MET A 61 2.09 8.01 3.30
C MET A 61 1.61 9.27 4.04
N GLU A 62 2.09 9.50 5.26
CA GLU A 62 1.79 10.74 6.02
C GLU A 62 2.24 12.00 5.26
N GLY A 63 3.33 11.93 4.49
CA GLY A 63 3.83 13.04 3.67
C GLY A 63 3.19 13.20 2.28
N SER A 64 2.46 12.20 1.81
CA SER A 64 1.89 12.18 0.44
C SER A 64 0.38 12.44 0.38
N VAL A 65 -0.32 12.37 1.52
CA VAL A 65 -1.73 12.72 1.65
C VAL A 65 -1.83 14.18 2.11
N GLY A 66 -1.67 15.10 1.15
CA GLY A 66 -1.81 16.54 1.32
C GLY A 66 -2.45 17.17 0.10
#